data_AF-A0A4Z1KE23-F1
#
_entry.id   AF-A0A4Z1KE23-F1
#
_cell.length_a   1.000
_cell.length_b   1.000
_cell.length_c   1.000
_cell.angle_alpha   90.00
_cell.angle_beta   90.00
_cell.angle_gamma   90.00
#
_symmetry.space_group_name_H-M   'P 1'
#
loop_
_entity.id
_entity.type
_entity.pdbx_description
1 polymer ?
#
loop_
_entity_poly.entity_id
_entity_poly.type
_entity_poly.pdbx_seq_one_letter_code
_entity_poly.pdbx_strand_id
1 'polypeptide(L)'
;MPINDHLKVKDVFAKKYHAGMSNLEEGIVEHWNWGRIVLAGDGAHKFTPNHGQGLNNGNQDVVALVNELHRCIESVGASNQPSKEELSIAFQRCQSTRIEYVKSDYNLSAAVTRMSAWPNFLYGLLDRHVIPLIQSFDDMMTNHFAATHIVQGRILDFVHSEEVFKGKVSWVYPIKA
;
A
#
# COMPACT_ATOMS: atom_id res chain seq x y z
N MET A 1 -16.58 -5.16 25.39
CA MET A 1 -15.29 -5.69 24.94
C MET A 1 -14.20 -5.22 25.88
N PRO A 2 -13.45 -6.13 26.53
CA PRO A 2 -12.25 -5.77 27.29
C PRO A 2 -11.12 -5.34 26.33
N ILE A 3 -10.31 -4.36 26.74
CA ILE A 3 -9.05 -4.00 26.08
C ILE A 3 -7.89 -4.63 26.85
N ASN A 4 -7.97 -4.61 28.19
CA ASN A 4 -7.11 -5.33 29.12
C ASN A 4 -7.89 -5.65 30.41
N ASP A 5 -7.20 -6.12 31.45
CA ASP A 5 -7.81 -6.55 32.72
C ASP A 5 -8.53 -5.43 33.49
N HIS A 6 -8.24 -4.16 33.18
CA HIS A 6 -8.74 -3.01 33.92
C HIS A 6 -9.62 -2.06 33.08
N LEU A 7 -9.60 -2.20 31.76
CA LEU A 7 -10.27 -1.27 30.83
C LEU A 7 -11.19 -2.01 29.86
N LYS A 8 -12.40 -1.48 29.71
CA LYS A 8 -13.33 -1.87 28.65
C LYS A 8 -13.42 -0.76 27.62
N VAL A 9 -13.81 -1.12 26.39
CA VAL A 9 -14.04 -0.15 25.29
C VAL A 9 -14.99 0.97 25.70
N LYS A 10 -16.03 0.68 26.49
CA LYS A 10 -16.95 1.70 27.01
C LYS A 10 -16.27 2.76 27.88
N ASP A 11 -15.23 2.38 28.64
CA ASP A 11 -14.53 3.25 29.57
C ASP A 11 -13.60 4.21 28.80
N VAL A 12 -12.99 3.72 27.72
CA VAL A 12 -12.20 4.54 26.79
C VAL A 12 -13.10 5.46 25.96
N PHE A 13 -14.21 4.94 25.43
CA PHE A 13 -15.14 5.71 24.60
C PHE A 13 -15.82 6.87 25.36
N ALA A 14 -16.02 6.72 26.68
CA ALA A 14 -16.51 7.79 27.54
C ALA A 14 -15.54 8.98 27.63
N LYS A 15 -14.23 8.76 27.42
CA LYS A 15 -13.16 9.78 27.51
C LYS A 15 -12.65 10.28 26.15
N LYS A 16 -13.37 9.99 25.06
CA LYS A 16 -12.94 10.38 23.70
C LYS A 16 -12.90 11.91 23.54
N TYR A 17 -11.88 12.42 22.87
CA TYR A 17 -11.77 13.83 22.48
C TYR A 17 -12.59 14.14 21.22
N HIS A 18 -12.62 13.20 20.27
CA HIS A 18 -13.35 13.34 19.01
C HIS A 18 -14.12 12.06 18.69
N ALA A 19 -15.27 12.23 18.04
CA ALA A 19 -16.06 11.16 17.46
C ALA A 19 -16.63 11.65 16.14
N GLY A 20 -16.61 10.78 15.14
CA GLY A 20 -17.15 11.09 13.83
C GLY A 20 -17.20 9.85 12.97
N MET A 21 -17.79 10.01 11.80
CA MET A 21 -17.77 9.04 10.73
C MET A 21 -17.13 9.70 9.52
N SER A 22 -16.16 9.03 8.93
CA SER A 22 -15.55 9.45 7.68
C SER A 22 -16.12 8.59 6.56
N ASN A 23 -16.40 9.21 5.41
CA ASN A 23 -16.69 8.43 4.22
C ASN A 23 -15.42 7.73 3.77
N LEU A 24 -15.50 6.40 3.59
CA LEU A 24 -14.37 5.61 3.13
C LEU A 24 -14.49 5.46 1.61
N GLU A 25 -13.90 6.41 0.90
CA GLU A 25 -13.84 6.41 -0.55
C GLU A 25 -12.89 5.30 -1.04
N GLU A 26 -13.29 4.62 -2.12
CA GLU A 26 -12.52 3.54 -2.74
C GLU A 26 -12.51 3.76 -4.25
N GLY A 27 -11.34 3.67 -4.89
CA GLY A 27 -11.26 3.68 -6.35
C GLY A 27 -9.83 3.67 -6.88
N ILE A 28 -9.67 3.32 -8.15
CA ILE A 28 -8.41 3.44 -8.89
C ILE A 28 -8.73 4.18 -10.18
N VAL A 29 -8.04 5.29 -10.45
CA VAL A 29 -8.23 6.02 -11.71
C VAL A 29 -7.55 5.28 -12.86
N GLU A 30 -8.14 5.35 -14.05
CA GLU A 30 -7.65 4.64 -15.24
C GLU A 30 -6.32 5.21 -15.76
N HIS A 31 -6.17 6.54 -15.73
CA HIS A 31 -5.00 7.23 -16.24
C HIS A 31 -4.30 8.00 -15.12
N TRP A 32 -3.04 7.68 -14.85
CA TRP A 32 -2.28 8.33 -13.78
C TRP A 32 -1.47 9.52 -14.27
N ASN A 33 -1.52 9.86 -15.55
CA ASN A 33 -0.74 10.95 -16.11
C ASN A 33 -1.40 11.61 -17.31
N TRP A 34 -1.04 12.87 -17.51
CA TRP A 34 -1.41 13.65 -18.69
C TRP A 34 -0.36 14.71 -18.99
N GLY A 35 0.43 14.50 -20.03
CA GLY A 35 1.51 15.41 -20.42
C GLY A 35 2.58 15.54 -19.35
N ARG A 36 2.60 16.68 -18.64
CA ARG A 36 3.55 16.96 -17.55
C ARG A 36 2.96 16.73 -16.15
N ILE A 37 1.72 16.24 -16.06
CA ILE A 37 1.01 15.96 -14.81
C ILE A 37 1.07 14.46 -14.54
N VAL A 38 1.30 14.08 -13.28
CA VAL A 38 1.27 12.70 -12.80
C VAL A 38 0.58 12.63 -11.44
N LEU A 39 -0.14 11.54 -11.20
CA LEU A 39 -0.85 11.22 -9.97
C LEU A 39 -0.10 10.10 -9.22
N ALA A 40 -0.11 10.15 -7.90
CA ALA A 40 0.47 9.13 -7.02
C ALA A 40 -0.32 9.06 -5.70
N GLY A 41 -0.28 7.91 -5.02
CA GLY A 41 -1.03 7.68 -3.79
C GLY A 41 -2.53 7.93 -3.96
N ASP A 42 -3.16 8.56 -2.97
CA ASP A 42 -4.60 8.88 -2.93
C ASP A 42 -5.12 9.69 -4.13
N GLY A 43 -4.24 10.37 -4.88
CA GLY A 43 -4.63 11.03 -6.12
C GLY A 43 -4.86 10.07 -7.30
N ALA A 44 -4.23 8.89 -7.26
CA ALA A 44 -4.31 7.86 -8.29
C ALA A 44 -5.17 6.66 -7.86
N HIS A 45 -5.14 6.31 -6.58
CA HIS A 45 -5.89 5.18 -6.03
C HIS A 45 -6.15 5.37 -4.54
N LYS A 46 -7.31 4.91 -4.08
CA LYS A 46 -7.76 5.05 -2.70
C LYS A 46 -8.35 3.76 -2.20
N PHE A 47 -7.97 3.40 -0.98
CA PHE A 47 -8.36 2.15 -0.34
C PHE A 47 -9.08 2.42 0.97
N THR A 48 -9.92 1.49 1.39
CA THR A 48 -10.34 1.43 2.78
C THR A 48 -9.13 1.17 3.71
N PRO A 49 -9.10 1.77 4.92
CA PRO A 49 -7.92 1.77 5.78
C PRO A 49 -7.66 0.44 6.48
N ASN A 50 -8.60 -0.51 6.43
CA ASN A 50 -8.58 -1.71 7.28
C ASN A 50 -7.37 -2.63 7.01
N HIS A 51 -6.80 -2.57 5.81
CA HIS A 51 -5.58 -3.31 5.48
C HIS A 51 -4.28 -2.49 5.64
N GLY A 52 -4.41 -1.17 5.87
CA GLY A 52 -3.27 -0.29 6.15
C GLY A 52 -2.31 -0.05 4.97
N GLN A 53 -2.73 -0.30 3.73
CA GLN A 53 -1.84 -0.25 2.55
C GLN A 53 -1.85 1.06 1.78
N GLY A 54 -2.67 2.04 2.13
CA GLY A 54 -2.75 3.33 1.42
C GLY A 54 -1.41 4.08 1.40
N LEU A 55 -0.85 4.37 2.58
CA LEU A 55 0.45 5.03 2.71
C LEU A 55 1.59 4.21 2.08
N ASN A 56 1.58 2.90 2.30
CA ASN A 56 2.61 2.01 1.77
C ASN A 56 2.63 2.05 0.24
N ASN A 57 1.47 1.95 -0.41
CA ASN A 57 1.39 2.08 -1.87
C ASN A 57 1.75 3.47 -2.36
N GLY A 58 1.29 4.53 -1.69
CA GLY A 58 1.66 5.90 -2.06
C GLY A 58 3.17 6.14 -2.02
N ASN A 59 3.86 5.63 -1.00
CA ASN A 59 5.33 5.68 -0.93
C ASN A 59 5.97 4.89 -2.07
N GLN A 60 5.45 3.71 -2.39
CA GLN A 60 5.96 2.86 -3.47
C GLN A 60 5.74 3.48 -4.86
N ASP A 61 4.65 4.23 -5.06
CA ASP A 61 4.44 5.00 -6.29
C ASP A 61 5.45 6.12 -6.43
N VAL A 62 5.74 6.85 -5.35
CA VAL A 62 6.75 7.91 -5.36
C VAL A 62 8.11 7.33 -5.70
N VAL A 63 8.49 6.19 -5.11
CA VAL A 63 9.75 5.51 -5.44
C VAL A 63 9.80 5.11 -6.92
N ALA A 64 8.74 4.48 -7.44
CA ALA A 64 8.67 4.11 -8.85
C ALA A 64 8.75 5.32 -9.78
N LEU A 65 8.03 6.39 -9.46
CA LEU A 65 8.01 7.64 -10.20
C LEU A 65 9.39 8.29 -10.23
N VAL A 66 10.05 8.40 -9.08
CA VAL A 66 11.37 9.05 -8.97
C VAL A 66 12.43 8.25 -9.74
N ASN A 67 12.39 6.91 -9.70
CA ASN A 67 13.31 6.10 -10.51
C ASN A 67 13.12 6.31 -12.02
N GLU A 68 11.87 6.36 -12.51
CA GLU A 68 11.61 6.63 -13.93
C GLU A 68 12.00 8.07 -14.32
N LEU A 69 11.76 9.05 -13.45
CA LEU A 69 12.19 10.43 -13.66
C LEU A 69 13.71 10.56 -13.69
N HIS A 70 14.43 9.90 -12.78
CA HIS A 70 15.89 9.90 -12.75
C HIS A 70 16.46 9.40 -14.07
N ARG A 71 16.00 8.24 -14.55
CA ARG A 71 16.42 7.67 -15.85
C ARG A 71 16.08 8.59 -17.03
N CYS A 72 14.91 9.24 -16.99
CA CYS A 72 14.52 10.18 -18.02
C CYS A 72 15.47 11.39 -18.08
N ILE A 73 15.81 11.97 -16.92
CA ILE A 73 16.73 13.11 -16.81
C ILE A 73 18.15 12.71 -17.25
N GLU A 74 18.64 11.55 -16.84
CA GLU A 74 19.95 11.04 -17.27
C GLU A 74 20.00 10.84 -18.79
N SER A 75 18.92 10.32 -19.39
CA SER A 75 18.83 10.08 -20.83
C SER A 75 18.84 11.37 -21.66
N VAL A 76 18.22 12.45 -21.19
CA VAL A 76 18.20 13.74 -21.93
C VAL A 76 19.46 14.58 -21.68
N GLY A 77 20.19 14.28 -20.60
CA GLY A 77 21.36 15.00 -20.14
C GLY A 77 21.02 16.19 -19.25
N ALA A 78 21.84 16.43 -18.22
CA ALA A 78 21.57 17.38 -17.12
C ALA A 78 21.31 18.84 -17.53
N SER A 79 21.65 19.24 -18.76
CA SER A 79 21.43 20.60 -19.28
C SER A 79 20.13 20.76 -20.07
N ASN A 80 19.39 19.66 -20.32
CA ASN A 80 18.17 19.66 -21.12
C ASN A 80 16.96 19.36 -20.25
N GLN A 81 15.83 20.00 -20.59
CA GLN A 81 14.55 19.64 -19.98
C GLN A 81 13.90 18.51 -20.78
N PRO A 82 13.37 17.46 -20.10
CA PRO A 82 12.57 16.45 -20.78
C PRO A 82 11.39 17.06 -21.52
N SER A 83 11.18 16.61 -22.75
CA SER A 83 9.98 16.86 -23.53
C SER A 83 8.73 16.31 -22.83
N LYS A 84 7.55 16.72 -23.32
CA LYS A 84 6.28 16.20 -22.80
C LYS A 84 6.15 14.70 -23.07
N GLU A 85 6.63 14.26 -24.22
CA GLU A 85 6.57 12.88 -24.68
C GLU A 85 7.47 11.97 -23.84
N GLU A 86 8.70 12.40 -23.54
CA GLU A 86 9.63 11.66 -22.68
C GLU A 86 9.08 11.48 -21.26
N LEU A 87 8.49 12.54 -20.68
CA LEU A 87 7.83 12.45 -19.38
C LEU A 87 6.60 11.54 -19.42
N SER A 88 5.78 11.63 -20.47
CA SER A 88 4.61 10.76 -20.62
C SER A 88 4.99 9.29 -20.66
N ILE A 89 6.10 8.94 -21.33
CA ILE A 89 6.63 7.57 -21.35
C ILE A 89 7.09 7.15 -19.95
N ALA A 90 7.84 8.00 -19.24
CA ALA A 90 8.30 7.73 -17.88
C ALA A 90 7.12 7.50 -16.92
N PHE A 91 6.09 8.34 -16.98
CA PHE A 91 4.89 8.21 -16.15
C PHE A 91 4.05 6.98 -16.49
N GLN A 92 3.94 6.61 -17.76
CA GLN A 92 3.29 5.37 -18.18
C GLN A 92 4.01 4.12 -17.65
N ARG A 93 5.35 4.13 -17.64
CA ARG A 93 6.16 3.05 -17.03
C ARG A 93 5.95 2.99 -15.51
N CYS A 94 5.91 4.13 -14.84
CA CYS A 94 5.56 4.18 -13.41
C CYS A 94 4.21 3.50 -13.16
N GLN A 95 3.15 3.90 -13.88
CA GLN A 95 1.82 3.29 -13.73
C GLN A 95 1.85 1.78 -14.03
N SER A 96 2.45 1.36 -15.15
CA SER A 96 2.43 -0.06 -15.57
C SER A 96 3.16 -0.98 -14.59
N THR A 97 4.20 -0.49 -13.91
CA THR A 97 4.93 -1.26 -12.88
C THR A 97 4.21 -1.35 -11.54
N ARG A 98 3.23 -0.48 -11.29
CA ARG A 98 2.50 -0.37 -10.01
C ARG A 98 1.07 -0.90 -10.05
N ILE A 99 0.39 -0.80 -11.19
CA ILE A 99 -1.07 -0.98 -11.28
C ILE A 99 -1.58 -2.32 -10.76
N GLU A 100 -0.86 -3.42 -10.99
CA GLU A 100 -1.30 -4.75 -10.52
C GLU A 100 -1.16 -4.91 -9.00
N TYR A 101 -0.11 -4.33 -8.40
CA TYR A 101 0.03 -4.29 -6.94
C TYR A 101 -1.10 -3.49 -6.30
N VAL A 102 -1.36 -2.30 -6.86
CA VAL A 102 -2.43 -1.42 -6.39
C VAL A 102 -3.81 -2.07 -6.51
N LYS A 103 -4.11 -2.78 -7.61
CA LYS A 103 -5.36 -3.53 -7.76
C LYS A 103 -5.48 -4.66 -6.74
N SER A 104 -4.39 -5.39 -6.48
CA SER A 104 -4.37 -6.46 -5.49
C SER A 104 -4.68 -5.91 -4.09
N ASP A 105 -3.97 -4.86 -3.68
CA ASP A 105 -4.13 -4.24 -2.36
C ASP A 105 -5.48 -3.54 -2.20
N TYR A 106 -6.01 -2.95 -3.27
CA TYR A 106 -7.37 -2.42 -3.33
C TYR A 106 -8.40 -3.50 -3.03
N ASN A 107 -8.34 -4.62 -3.75
CA ASN A 107 -9.28 -5.73 -3.59
C ASN A 107 -9.18 -6.34 -2.19
N LEU A 108 -7.96 -6.50 -1.68
CA LEU A 108 -7.73 -7.02 -0.34
C LEU A 108 -8.25 -6.07 0.74
N SER A 109 -8.00 -4.77 0.62
CA SER A 109 -8.53 -3.75 1.52
C SER A 109 -10.06 -3.79 1.57
N ALA A 110 -10.70 -3.82 0.40
CA ALA A 110 -12.15 -3.90 0.30
C ALA A 110 -12.71 -5.21 0.89
N ALA A 111 -12.00 -6.34 0.72
CA ALA A 111 -12.39 -7.63 1.30
C ALA A 111 -12.28 -7.62 2.83
N VAL A 112 -11.17 -7.11 3.39
CA VAL A 112 -10.97 -6.98 4.84
C VAL A 112 -12.02 -6.06 5.44
N THR A 113 -12.35 -4.95 4.78
CA THR A 113 -13.41 -4.03 5.23
C THR A 113 -14.76 -4.71 5.33
N ARG A 114 -15.15 -5.49 4.33
CA ARG A 114 -16.40 -6.27 4.38
C ARG A 114 -16.34 -7.36 5.44
N MET A 115 -15.20 -8.02 5.61
CA MET A 115 -15.00 -9.01 6.67
C MET A 115 -15.19 -8.39 8.06
N SER A 116 -14.74 -7.16 8.30
CA SER A 116 -14.92 -6.49 9.59
C SER A 116 -16.30 -5.86 9.78
N ALA A 117 -16.98 -5.49 8.68
CA ALA A 117 -18.29 -4.81 8.74
C ALA A 117 -19.48 -5.77 8.81
N TRP A 118 -19.26 -7.07 8.57
CA TRP A 118 -20.30 -8.12 8.53
C TRP A 118 -21.56 -7.71 7.75
N PRO A 119 -21.44 -7.30 6.47
CA PRO A 119 -22.60 -6.82 5.70
C PRO A 119 -23.64 -7.92 5.47
N ASN A 120 -23.27 -9.19 5.69
CA ASN A 120 -24.18 -10.32 5.70
C ASN A 120 -23.72 -11.37 6.73
N PHE A 121 -24.61 -12.35 6.98
CA PHE A 121 -24.38 -13.41 7.94
C PHE A 121 -23.10 -14.23 7.67
N LEU A 122 -22.76 -14.46 6.40
CA LEU A 122 -21.59 -15.27 6.04
C LEU A 122 -20.29 -14.62 6.52
N TYR A 123 -20.12 -13.31 6.31
CA TYR A 123 -18.94 -12.60 6.82
C TYR A 123 -18.85 -12.68 8.34
N GLY A 124 -19.97 -12.50 9.04
CA GLY A 124 -20.01 -12.64 10.51
C GLY A 124 -19.65 -14.05 10.98
N LEU A 125 -20.16 -15.08 10.30
CA LEU A 125 -19.82 -16.48 10.61
C LEU A 125 -18.33 -16.75 10.40
N LEU A 126 -17.77 -16.31 9.27
CA LEU A 126 -16.36 -16.53 8.94
C LEU A 126 -15.45 -15.87 9.97
N ASP A 127 -15.62 -14.57 10.20
CA ASP A 127 -14.77 -13.79 11.11
C ASP A 127 -14.89 -14.24 12.57
N ARG A 128 -16.11 -14.47 13.05
CA ARG A 128 -16.38 -14.79 14.47
C ARG A 128 -16.06 -16.24 14.82
N HIS A 129 -16.27 -17.18 13.89
CA HIS A 129 -16.34 -18.60 14.22
C HIS A 129 -15.44 -19.49 13.38
N VAL A 130 -15.08 -19.11 12.14
CA VAL A 130 -14.26 -19.97 11.28
C VAL A 130 -12.79 -19.59 11.37
N ILE A 131 -12.44 -18.32 11.14
CA ILE A 131 -11.05 -17.84 11.16
C ILE A 131 -10.34 -18.18 12.48
N PRO A 132 -10.96 -17.98 13.67
CA PRO A 132 -10.30 -18.32 14.94
C PRO A 132 -10.02 -19.82 15.13
N LEU A 133 -10.68 -20.69 14.36
CA LEU A 133 -10.46 -22.14 14.42
C LEU A 133 -9.36 -22.60 13.45
N ILE A 134 -8.92 -21.76 12.53
CA ILE A 134 -7.82 -22.07 11.63
C ILE A 134 -6.53 -22.00 12.45
N GLN A 135 -5.94 -23.18 12.69
CA GLN A 135 -4.66 -23.27 13.39
C GLN A 135 -3.58 -22.50 12.64
N SER A 136 -2.78 -21.73 13.38
CA SER A 136 -1.67 -20.94 12.82
C SER A 136 -2.09 -19.93 11.74
N PHE A 137 -3.34 -19.45 11.78
CA PHE A 137 -3.81 -18.40 10.89
C PHE A 137 -2.89 -17.16 10.93
N ASP A 138 -2.49 -16.74 12.13
CA ASP A 138 -1.58 -15.59 12.31
C ASP A 138 -0.21 -15.83 11.70
N ASP A 139 0.36 -17.04 11.85
CA ASP A 139 1.65 -17.41 11.25
C ASP A 139 1.55 -17.46 9.73
N MET A 140 0.45 -17.96 9.18
CA MET A 140 0.18 -17.98 7.74
C MET A 140 0.07 -16.55 7.20
N MET A 141 -0.74 -15.70 7.84
CA MET A 141 -0.91 -14.30 7.45
C MET A 141 0.42 -13.53 7.52
N THR A 142 1.23 -13.77 8.54
CA THR A 142 2.51 -13.08 8.72
C THR A 142 3.57 -13.58 7.74
N ASN A 143 3.81 -14.89 7.68
CA ASN A 143 4.98 -15.44 6.98
C ASN A 143 4.72 -15.70 5.49
N HIS A 144 3.48 -15.94 5.07
CA HIS A 144 3.17 -16.28 3.68
C HIS A 144 2.51 -15.13 2.93
N PHE A 145 1.65 -14.36 3.59
CA PHE A 145 1.00 -13.20 2.96
C PHE A 145 1.80 -11.93 3.16
N ALA A 146 1.96 -11.46 4.41
CA ALA A 146 2.59 -10.16 4.66
C ALA A 146 4.06 -10.15 4.22
N ALA A 147 4.85 -11.16 4.58
CA ALA A 147 6.27 -11.18 4.23
C ALA A 147 6.51 -11.16 2.71
N THR A 148 5.73 -11.92 1.92
CA THR A 148 5.87 -11.98 0.45
C THR A 148 5.49 -10.66 -0.24
N HIS A 149 4.60 -9.88 0.37
CA HIS A 149 4.25 -8.54 -0.11
C HIS A 149 5.30 -7.50 0.32
N ILE A 150 5.74 -7.53 1.59
CA ILE A 150 6.69 -6.56 2.14
C ILE A 150 8.02 -6.61 1.38
N VAL A 151 8.54 -7.81 1.07
CA VAL A 151 9.85 -7.94 0.42
C VAL A 151 9.90 -7.36 -1.00
N GLN A 152 8.75 -7.08 -1.61
CA GLN A 152 8.63 -6.43 -2.93
C GLN A 152 8.77 -4.90 -2.84
N GLY A 153 9.00 -4.34 -1.64
CA GLY A 153 9.26 -2.92 -1.44
C GLY A 153 10.41 -2.44 -2.32
N ARG A 154 10.10 -1.54 -3.24
CA ARG A 154 11.07 -0.90 -4.12
C ARG A 154 11.86 0.15 -3.35
N ILE A 155 13.07 0.38 -3.84
CA ILE A 155 14.00 1.41 -3.38
C ILE A 155 14.29 2.41 -4.49
N LEU A 156 14.89 3.55 -4.13
CA LEU A 156 15.50 4.44 -5.11
C LEU A 156 16.76 3.77 -5.65
N ASP A 157 16.79 3.43 -6.94
CA ASP A 157 17.82 2.55 -7.51
C ASP A 157 19.16 3.25 -7.80
N PHE A 158 19.20 4.57 -7.64
CA PHE A 158 20.37 5.42 -7.77
C PHE A 158 20.95 5.87 -6.41
N VAL A 159 20.26 5.60 -5.29
CA VAL A 159 20.73 5.91 -3.94
C VAL A 159 21.47 4.71 -3.37
N HIS A 160 22.75 4.88 -3.08
CA HIS A 160 23.63 3.82 -2.57
C HIS A 160 23.79 3.94 -1.05
N SER A 161 23.69 2.82 -0.34
CA SER A 161 23.86 2.73 1.11
C SER A 161 24.02 1.25 1.53
N GLU A 162 24.46 1.02 2.76
CA GLU A 162 24.48 -0.33 3.32
C GLU A 162 23.05 -0.84 3.59
N GLU A 163 22.79 -2.11 3.24
CA GLU A 163 21.55 -2.81 3.61
C GLU A 163 21.61 -3.24 5.08
N VAL A 164 21.01 -2.43 5.94
CA VAL A 164 20.97 -2.67 7.39
C VAL A 164 19.84 -3.61 7.81
N PHE A 165 18.81 -3.80 6.98
CA PHE A 165 17.62 -4.58 7.34
C PHE A 165 17.75 -6.04 6.89
N LYS A 166 18.27 -6.89 7.80
CA LYS A 166 18.43 -8.33 7.56
C LYS A 166 17.32 -9.13 8.26
N GLY A 167 16.53 -9.87 7.49
CA GLY A 167 15.42 -10.68 7.98
C GLY A 167 15.48 -12.14 7.53
N LYS A 168 14.52 -12.95 7.97
CA LYS A 168 14.38 -14.36 7.54
C LYS A 168 14.01 -14.50 6.05
N VAL A 169 13.34 -13.49 5.50
CA VAL A 169 12.99 -13.39 4.08
C VAL A 169 13.80 -12.24 3.49
N SER A 170 14.54 -12.52 2.42
CA SER A 170 15.37 -11.51 1.76
C SER A 170 14.53 -10.54 0.95
N TRP A 171 14.93 -9.26 0.95
CA TRP A 171 14.36 -8.25 0.06
C TRP A 171 14.57 -8.62 -1.41
N VAL A 172 13.55 -8.38 -2.24
CA VAL A 172 13.65 -8.53 -3.69
C VAL A 172 14.47 -7.38 -4.30
N TYR A 173 14.38 -6.20 -3.69
CA TYR A 173 15.11 -5.00 -4.08
C TYR A 173 16.02 -4.52 -2.93
N PRO A 174 17.14 -5.21 -2.64
CA PRO A 174 18.05 -4.81 -1.58
C PRO A 174 18.76 -3.49 -1.93
N ILE A 175 19.09 -2.69 -0.91
CA ILE A 175 19.88 -1.47 -1.08
C ILE A 175 21.26 -1.85 -1.61
N LYS A 176 21.69 -1.18 -2.68
CA LYS A 176 23.01 -1.40 -3.29
C LYS A 176 24.05 -0.59 -2.52
N ALA A 177 25.10 -1.29 -2.06
CA ALA A 177 26.30 -0.69 -1.50
C ALA A 177 27.12 0.05 -2.57
#